data_AF-A0A1D7VHJ5-F1
#
_entry.id   AF-A0A1D7VHJ5-F1
#
_cell.length_a   1.000
_cell.length_b   1.000
_cell.length_c   1.000
_cell.angle_alpha   90.00
_cell.angle_beta   90.00
_cell.angle_gamma   90.00
#
_symmetry.space_group_name_H-M   'P 1'
#
loop_
_entity.id
_entity.type
_entity.pdbx_description
1 polymer ?
#
loop_
_entity_poly.entity_id
_entity_poly.type
_entity_poly.pdbx_seq_one_letter_code
_entity_poly.pdbx_strand_id
1 'polypeptide(L)'
;MSDEPRPYTKEEVLHGVALIQAHLAEDEDAVAALYDEEDENSAVEAARAMFAMAHIIVHGLIVPEMWVIKKGFSYGDTRNVPELNLALHVVRNMEERVEIARAWPMVIAVSAGEVMGLIVQCTDTKMEDVPAFLDTVRERVLLSMQP
;
A
#
# COMPACT_ATOMS: atom_id res chain seq x y z
N MET A 1 -1.87 21.20 11.77
CA MET A 1 -1.35 19.93 12.30
C MET A 1 -0.15 19.58 11.44
N SER A 2 0.97 19.22 12.06
CA SER A 2 2.28 19.10 11.40
C SER A 2 2.20 18.27 10.13
N ASP A 3 2.56 18.90 9.00
CA ASP A 3 2.77 18.27 7.71
C ASP A 3 4.12 17.54 7.79
N GLU A 4 4.15 16.44 8.56
CA GLU A 4 5.30 15.53 8.48
C GLU A 4 5.40 15.07 7.03
N PRO A 5 6.56 15.21 6.38
CA PRO A 5 6.71 14.83 4.99
C PRO A 5 6.38 13.35 4.85
N ARG A 6 5.41 13.03 3.99
CA ARG A 6 5.05 11.65 3.67
C ARG A 6 6.30 10.95 3.12
N PRO A 7 6.56 9.68 3.49
CA PRO A 7 7.74 8.97 2.99
C PRO A 7 7.58 8.49 1.53
N TYR A 8 6.50 8.89 0.86
CA TYR A 8 6.17 8.55 -0.51
C TYR A 8 5.61 9.76 -1.27
N THR A 9 5.68 9.69 -2.59
CA THR A 9 5.09 10.67 -3.51
C THR A 9 3.67 10.26 -3.92
N LYS A 10 2.88 11.21 -4.43
CA LYS A 10 1.54 10.91 -4.95
C LYS A 10 1.59 10.05 -6.22
N GLU A 11 2.65 10.19 -7.01
CA GLU A 11 2.87 9.39 -8.23
C GLU A 11 3.10 7.92 -7.89
N GLU A 12 3.88 7.63 -6.84
CA GLU A 12 4.08 6.25 -6.35
C GLU A 12 2.77 5.59 -5.95
N VAL A 13 1.84 6.35 -5.36
CA VAL A 13 0.52 5.83 -5.01
C VAL A 13 -0.28 5.50 -6.27
N LEU A 14 -0.28 6.40 -7.26
CA LEU A 14 -0.99 6.17 -8.52
C LEU A 14 -0.41 4.98 -9.30
N HIS A 15 0.92 4.83 -9.29
CA HIS A 15 1.61 3.68 -9.87
C HIS A 15 1.21 2.39 -9.15
N GLY A 16 1.13 2.43 -7.81
CA GLY A 16 0.75 1.26 -7.01
C GLY A 16 -0.68 0.82 -7.26
N VAL A 17 -1.61 1.77 -7.38
CA VAL A 17 -3.00 1.50 -7.80
C VAL A 17 -3.01 0.84 -9.19
N ALA A 18 -2.31 1.41 -10.17
CA ALA A 18 -2.28 0.87 -11.52
C ALA A 18 -1.71 -0.55 -11.58
N LEU A 19 -0.61 -0.81 -10.88
CA LEU A 19 0.02 -2.14 -10.82
C LEU A 19 -0.91 -3.19 -10.20
N ILE A 20 -1.57 -2.86 -9.08
CA ILE A 20 -2.49 -3.81 -8.43
C ILE A 20 -3.73 -4.04 -9.31
N GLN A 21 -4.28 -3.01 -9.94
CA GLN A 21 -5.41 -3.14 -10.86
C GLN A 21 -5.06 -4.01 -12.07
N ALA A 22 -3.88 -3.82 -12.68
CA ALA A 22 -3.41 -4.65 -13.79
C ALA A 22 -3.23 -6.11 -13.36
N HIS A 23 -2.63 -6.34 -12.18
CA HIS A 23 -2.44 -7.68 -11.64
C HIS A 23 -3.78 -8.39 -11.34
N LEU A 24 -4.76 -7.68 -10.78
CA LEU A 24 -6.11 -8.19 -10.52
C LEU A 24 -6.88 -8.55 -11.80
N ALA A 25 -6.62 -7.82 -12.89
CA ALA A 25 -7.23 -8.07 -14.17
C ALA A 25 -6.56 -9.22 -14.95
N GLU A 26 -5.47 -9.79 -14.41
CA GLU A 26 -4.61 -10.74 -15.12
C GLU A 26 -4.13 -10.19 -16.48
N ASP A 27 -3.93 -8.86 -16.56
CA ASP A 27 -3.51 -8.15 -17.76
C ASP A 27 -1.98 -8.04 -17.80
N GLU A 28 -1.33 -9.07 -18.35
CA GLU A 28 0.13 -9.16 -18.45
C GLU A 28 0.74 -8.01 -19.28
N ASP A 29 0.03 -7.54 -20.32
CA ASP A 29 0.47 -6.43 -21.16
C ASP A 29 0.48 -5.11 -20.37
N ALA A 30 -0.56 -4.86 -19.57
CA ALA A 30 -0.62 -3.69 -18.69
C ALA A 30 0.43 -3.75 -17.57
N VAL A 31 0.71 -4.93 -17.02
CA VAL A 31 1.80 -5.11 -16.05
C VAL A 31 3.15 -4.78 -16.70
N ALA A 32 3.44 -5.30 -17.89
CA ALA A 32 4.69 -5.05 -18.59
C ALA A 32 4.87 -3.56 -18.98
N ALA A 33 3.77 -2.84 -19.23
CA ALA A 33 3.80 -1.41 -19.50
C ALA A 33 4.10 -0.55 -18.25
N LEU A 34 3.81 -1.08 -17.06
CA LEU A 34 4.01 -0.40 -15.78
C LEU A 34 5.29 -0.86 -15.06
N TYR A 35 5.86 -1.98 -15.48
CA TYR A 35 7.02 -2.61 -14.90
C TYR A 35 7.85 -3.28 -16.01
N ASP A 36 9.05 -2.75 -16.25
CA ASP A 36 10.00 -3.28 -17.21
C ASP A 36 10.96 -4.24 -16.49
N GLU A 37 10.88 -5.54 -16.79
CA GLU A 37 11.76 -6.57 -16.21
C GLU A 37 13.23 -6.37 -16.58
N GLU A 38 13.52 -5.64 -17.67
CA GLU A 38 14.88 -5.36 -18.13
C GLU A 38 15.50 -4.10 -17.47
N ASP A 39 14.68 -3.26 -16.82
CA ASP A 39 15.15 -2.07 -16.09
C ASP A 39 15.15 -2.29 -14.56
N GLU A 40 16.36 -2.37 -14.00
CA GLU A 40 16.57 -2.50 -12.56
C GLU A 40 15.91 -1.37 -11.73
N ASN A 41 15.77 -0.16 -12.31
CA ASN A 41 15.09 0.94 -11.63
C ASN A 41 13.57 0.75 -11.61
N SER A 42 12.99 0.12 -12.64
CA SER A 42 11.57 -0.19 -12.67
C SER A 42 11.15 -1.07 -11.49
N ALA A 43 12.04 -2.00 -11.09
CA ALA A 43 11.78 -2.83 -9.92
C ALA A 43 11.72 -2.05 -8.60
N VAL A 44 12.59 -1.03 -8.47
CA VAL A 44 12.60 -0.13 -7.32
C VAL A 44 11.36 0.76 -7.31
N GLU A 45 10.97 1.29 -8.47
CA GLU A 45 9.77 2.12 -8.61
C GLU A 45 8.50 1.33 -8.23
N ALA A 46 8.36 0.11 -8.74
CA ALA A 46 7.27 -0.78 -8.37
C ALA A 46 7.28 -1.14 -6.88
N ALA A 47 8.45 -1.39 -6.28
CA ALA A 47 8.57 -1.62 -4.84
C ALA A 47 8.19 -0.38 -4.01
N ARG A 48 8.62 0.82 -4.43
CA ARG A 48 8.22 2.10 -3.80
C ARG A 48 6.72 2.31 -3.90
N ALA A 49 6.12 1.96 -5.02
CA ALA A 49 4.68 2.04 -5.23
C ALA A 49 3.92 1.12 -4.26
N MET A 50 4.39 -0.11 -4.04
CA MET A 50 3.81 -1.02 -3.04
C MET A 50 3.97 -0.50 -1.61
N PHE A 51 5.15 0.03 -1.27
CA PHE A 51 5.38 0.68 0.01
C PHE A 51 4.43 1.86 0.25
N ALA A 52 4.24 2.72 -0.75
CA ALA A 52 3.31 3.84 -0.68
C ALA A 52 1.87 3.38 -0.41
N MET A 53 1.43 2.32 -1.10
CA MET A 53 0.11 1.72 -0.90
C MET A 53 -0.06 1.14 0.51
N ALA A 54 0.87 0.32 0.98
CA ALA A 54 0.81 -0.22 2.34
C ALA A 54 0.82 0.89 3.40
N HIS A 55 1.64 1.92 3.21
CA HIS A 55 1.68 3.04 4.14
C HIS A 55 0.34 3.80 4.18
N ILE A 56 -0.32 4.04 3.04
CA ILE A 56 -1.64 4.68 2.99
C ILE A 56 -2.69 3.81 3.69
N ILE A 57 -2.71 2.51 3.42
CA ILE A 57 -3.71 1.62 4.01
C ILE A 57 -3.50 1.55 5.53
N VAL A 58 -2.27 1.33 5.99
CA VAL A 58 -1.98 1.16 7.42
C VAL A 58 -2.16 2.46 8.19
N HIS A 59 -1.53 3.55 7.75
CA HIS A 59 -1.56 4.81 8.51
C HIS A 59 -2.78 5.68 8.20
N GLY A 60 -3.37 5.56 7.01
CA GLY A 60 -4.52 6.34 6.58
C GLY A 60 -5.87 5.71 6.90
N LEU A 61 -5.93 4.39 7.13
CA LEU A 61 -7.18 3.67 7.38
C LEU A 61 -7.10 2.82 8.65
N ILE A 62 -6.22 1.82 8.71
CA ILE A 62 -6.18 0.84 9.81
C ILE A 62 -5.92 1.52 11.15
N VAL A 63 -4.86 2.33 11.26
CA VAL A 63 -4.54 3.05 12.50
C VAL A 63 -5.75 3.91 12.93
N PRO A 64 -6.29 4.83 12.11
CA PRO A 64 -7.48 5.60 12.47
C PRO A 64 -8.67 4.76 12.92
N GLU A 65 -9.02 3.68 12.21
CA GLU A 65 -10.16 2.82 12.58
C GLU A 65 -9.96 2.16 13.93
N MET A 66 -8.76 1.68 14.23
CA MET A 66 -8.42 1.09 15.52
C MET A 66 -8.53 2.09 16.67
N TRP A 67 -8.25 3.38 16.41
CA TRP A 67 -8.47 4.46 17.37
C TRP A 67 -9.96 4.83 17.52
N VAL A 68 -10.75 4.79 16.45
CA VAL A 68 -12.19 5.11 16.45
C VAL A 68 -13.01 4.01 17.13
N ILE A 69 -12.71 2.74 16.88
CA ILE A 69 -13.39 1.57 17.47
C ILE A 69 -13.12 1.48 18.99
N LYS A 70 -11.99 2.01 19.47
CA LYS A 70 -11.61 2.00 20.89
C LYS A 70 -11.93 3.29 21.65
N LYS A 71 -13.01 4.01 21.31
CA LYS A 71 -13.54 5.04 22.22
C LYS A 71 -13.90 4.43 23.58
N GLY A 72 -13.04 4.62 24.58
CA GLY A 72 -13.23 4.15 25.96
C GLY A 72 -12.08 3.34 26.56
N PHE A 73 -11.01 3.04 25.81
CA PHE A 73 -9.83 2.35 26.37
C PHE A 73 -8.85 3.32 27.05
N SER A 74 -8.38 2.96 28.24
CA SER A 74 -7.30 3.65 28.94
C SER A 74 -6.00 3.53 28.13
N TYR A 75 -5.29 4.64 27.93
CA TYR A 75 -3.99 4.70 27.24
C TYR A 75 -2.93 3.76 27.88
N GLY A 76 -3.13 3.33 29.12
CA GLY A 76 -2.26 2.36 29.79
C GLY A 76 -2.32 0.94 29.22
N ASP A 77 -3.44 0.57 28.58
CA ASP A 77 -3.79 -0.81 28.16
C ASP A 77 -3.65 -1.03 26.64
N THR A 78 -3.20 -0.02 25.88
CA THR A 78 -3.05 -0.08 24.42
C THR A 78 -1.77 -0.77 23.95
N ARG A 79 -0.92 -1.28 24.86
CA ARG A 79 0.46 -1.71 24.57
C ARG A 79 0.58 -3.00 23.74
N ASN A 80 -0.52 -3.67 23.42
CA ASN A 80 -0.47 -4.91 22.66
C ASN A 80 -1.72 -5.08 21.79
N VAL A 81 -1.69 -4.52 20.57
CA VAL A 81 -2.70 -4.82 19.56
C VAL A 81 -2.02 -5.60 18.43
N PRO A 82 -2.07 -6.94 18.46
CA PRO A 82 -1.36 -7.81 17.51
C PRO A 82 -1.61 -7.46 16.05
N GLU A 83 -2.85 -7.07 15.72
CA GLU A 83 -3.26 -6.69 14.36
C GLU A 83 -2.55 -5.41 13.90
N LEU A 84 -2.40 -4.42 14.78
CA LEU A 84 -1.64 -3.21 14.48
C LEU A 84 -0.15 -3.52 14.32
N ASN A 85 0.40 -4.36 15.20
CA ASN A 85 1.80 -4.75 15.11
C ASN A 85 2.09 -5.50 13.80
N LEU A 86 1.17 -6.37 13.35
CA LEU A 86 1.28 -7.06 12.08
C LEU A 86 1.21 -6.09 10.90
N ALA A 87 0.22 -5.17 10.90
CA ALA A 87 0.09 -4.15 9.87
C ALA A 87 1.33 -3.25 9.76
N LEU A 88 1.87 -2.79 10.90
CA LEU A 88 3.11 -2.01 10.95
C LEU A 88 4.33 -2.82 10.49
N HIS A 89 4.36 -4.12 10.76
CA HIS A 89 5.43 -4.99 10.28
C HIS A 89 5.40 -5.13 8.75
N VAL A 90 4.22 -5.22 8.13
CA VAL A 90 4.10 -5.25 6.66
C VAL A 90 4.68 -3.97 6.04
N VAL A 91 4.39 -2.79 6.60
CA VAL A 91 4.96 -1.52 6.09
C VAL A 91 6.50 -1.53 6.16
N ARG A 92 7.07 -1.95 7.29
CA ARG A 92 8.53 -2.05 7.46
C ARG A 92 9.16 -3.03 6.49
N ASN A 93 8.54 -4.21 6.30
CA ASN A 93 9.03 -5.19 5.34
C ASN A 93 8.98 -4.65 3.90
N MET A 94 7.95 -3.87 3.54
CA MET A 94 7.90 -3.23 2.22
C MET A 94 8.97 -2.16 2.04
N GLU A 95 9.26 -1.37 3.08
CA GLU A 95 10.36 -0.42 3.07
C GLU A 95 11.71 -1.12 2.83
N GLU A 96 12.00 -2.20 3.57
CA GLU A 96 13.21 -3.01 3.37
C GLU A 96 13.28 -3.61 1.96
N ARG A 97 12.13 -3.98 1.39
CA ARG A 97 12.04 -4.54 0.03
C ARG A 97 12.39 -3.54 -1.06
N VAL A 98 12.19 -2.25 -0.85
CA VAL A 98 12.63 -1.20 -1.80
C VAL A 98 14.15 -1.28 -2.01
N GLU A 99 14.92 -1.47 -0.94
CA GLU A 99 16.38 -1.52 -1.00
C GLU A 99 16.91 -2.74 -1.75
N ILE A 100 16.21 -3.87 -1.66
CA ILE A 100 16.64 -5.13 -2.30
C ILE A 100 15.98 -5.39 -3.66
N ALA A 101 14.98 -4.60 -4.06
CA ALA A 101 14.22 -4.80 -5.30
C ALA A 101 15.11 -4.81 -6.55
N ARG A 102 16.18 -4.00 -6.56
CA ARG A 102 17.18 -4.00 -7.66
C ARG A 102 17.80 -5.38 -7.90
N ALA A 103 18.02 -6.14 -6.84
CA ALA A 103 18.69 -7.44 -6.93
C ALA A 103 17.70 -8.60 -7.04
N TRP A 104 16.44 -8.40 -6.66
CA TRP A 104 15.41 -9.46 -6.61
C TRP A 104 14.05 -8.96 -7.12
N PRO A 105 13.87 -8.80 -8.45
CA PRO A 105 12.62 -8.39 -9.09
C PRO A 105 11.34 -9.10 -8.60
N MET A 106 11.43 -10.39 -8.31
CA MET A 106 10.32 -11.21 -7.81
C MET A 106 9.66 -10.69 -6.52
N VAL A 107 10.35 -9.82 -5.77
CA VAL A 107 9.85 -9.17 -4.55
C VAL A 107 8.60 -8.31 -4.84
N ILE A 108 8.41 -7.84 -6.07
CA ILE A 108 7.27 -6.99 -6.46
C ILE A 108 5.96 -7.77 -6.42
N ALA A 109 5.92 -8.95 -7.03
CA ALA A 109 4.72 -9.80 -7.05
C ALA A 109 4.29 -10.21 -5.63
N VAL A 110 5.26 -10.54 -4.77
CA VAL A 110 5.00 -10.82 -3.35
C VAL A 110 4.44 -9.59 -2.63
N SER A 111 4.96 -8.40 -2.93
CA SER A 111 4.51 -7.15 -2.31
C SER A 111 3.10 -6.75 -2.76
N ALA A 112 2.75 -6.93 -4.03
CA ALA A 112 1.39 -6.72 -4.52
C ALA A 112 0.39 -7.65 -3.82
N GLY A 113 0.75 -8.94 -3.65
CA GLY A 113 -0.02 -9.90 -2.88
C GLY A 113 -0.26 -9.48 -1.43
N GLU A 114 0.77 -8.96 -0.75
CA GLU A 114 0.65 -8.47 0.62
C GLU A 114 -0.18 -7.19 0.74
N VAL A 115 -0.08 -6.24 -0.21
CA VAL A 115 -0.94 -5.05 -0.22
C VAL A 115 -2.40 -5.46 -0.40
N MET A 116 -2.71 -6.37 -1.34
CA MET A 116 -4.06 -6.88 -1.50
C MET A 116 -4.55 -7.60 -0.24
N GLY A 117 -3.69 -8.38 0.40
CA GLY A 117 -3.96 -9.01 1.69
C GLY A 117 -4.33 -7.99 2.77
N LEU A 118 -3.59 -6.87 2.87
CA LEU A 118 -3.91 -5.78 3.80
C LEU A 118 -5.29 -5.17 3.52
N ILE A 119 -5.64 -4.93 2.24
CA ILE A 119 -6.96 -4.41 1.87
C ILE A 119 -8.03 -5.39 2.35
N VAL A 120 -7.99 -6.64 1.88
CA VAL A 120 -9.05 -7.61 2.17
C VAL A 120 -9.16 -7.92 3.67
N GLN A 121 -8.03 -8.15 4.34
CA GLN A 121 -8.02 -8.61 5.73
C GLN A 121 -8.27 -7.49 6.73
N CYS A 122 -7.87 -6.25 6.43
CA CYS A 122 -7.93 -5.17 7.40
C CYS A 122 -9.04 -4.15 7.14
N THR A 123 -9.67 -4.16 5.96
CA THR A 123 -10.72 -3.19 5.61
C THR A 123 -12.09 -3.84 5.35
N ASP A 124 -12.23 -5.15 5.63
CA ASP A 124 -13.42 -5.97 5.36
C ASP A 124 -13.91 -5.88 3.90
N THR A 125 -13.01 -5.48 3.00
CA THR A 125 -13.29 -5.35 1.57
C THR A 125 -13.20 -6.73 0.94
N LYS A 126 -14.25 -7.15 0.25
CA LYS A 126 -14.21 -8.42 -0.47
C LYS A 126 -13.25 -8.31 -1.64
N MET A 127 -12.70 -9.45 -2.06
CA MET A 127 -11.79 -9.50 -3.21
C MET A 127 -12.40 -8.88 -4.48
N GLU A 128 -13.69 -9.11 -4.72
CA GLU A 128 -14.45 -8.54 -5.85
C GLU A 128 -14.59 -7.01 -5.79
N ASP A 129 -14.48 -6.42 -4.60
CA ASP A 129 -14.63 -4.98 -4.34
C ASP A 129 -13.29 -4.23 -4.30
N VAL A 130 -12.15 -4.95 -4.34
CA VAL A 130 -10.80 -4.35 -4.31
C VAL A 130 -10.59 -3.32 -5.44
N PRO A 131 -11.03 -3.55 -6.70
CA PRO A 131 -10.89 -2.53 -7.75
C PRO A 131 -11.57 -1.20 -7.40
N ALA A 132 -12.77 -1.24 -6.82
CA ALA A 132 -13.51 -0.04 -6.41
C ALA A 132 -12.85 0.68 -5.22
N PHE A 133 -12.24 -0.08 -4.30
CA PHE A 133 -11.40 0.48 -3.23
C PHE A 133 -10.21 1.25 -3.83
N LEU A 134 -9.50 0.66 -4.79
CA LEU A 134 -8.35 1.28 -5.45
C LEU A 134 -8.75 2.53 -6.24
N ASP A 135 -9.91 2.52 -6.90
CA ASP A 135 -10.46 3.71 -7.56
C ASP A 135 -10.69 4.87 -6.59
N THR A 136 -11.19 4.58 -5.38
CA THR A 136 -11.36 5.59 -4.33
C THR A 136 -10.02 6.18 -3.88
N VAL A 137 -8.98 5.35 -3.74
CA VAL A 137 -7.62 5.81 -3.44
C VAL A 137 -7.12 6.74 -4.55
N ARG A 138 -7.22 6.30 -5.81
CA ARG A 138 -6.83 7.08 -6.98
C ARG A 138 -7.52 8.44 -7.02
N GLU A 139 -8.85 8.47 -6.89
CA GLU A 139 -9.64 9.70 -6.91
C GLU A 139 -9.21 10.68 -5.81
N ARG A 140 -9.01 10.20 -4.58
CA ARG A 140 -8.55 11.04 -3.46
C ARG A 140 -7.16 11.61 -3.71
N VAL A 141 -6.24 10.82 -4.26
CA VAL A 141 -4.89 11.28 -4.59
C VAL A 141 -4.95 12.37 -5.66
N LEU A 142 -5.70 12.13 -6.75
CA LEU A 142 -5.87 13.11 -7.84
C LEU A 142 -6.51 14.42 -7.36
N LEU A 143 -7.56 14.34 -6.53
CA LEU A 143 -8.18 15.52 -5.93
C LEU A 143 -7.19 16.31 -5.08
N SER A 144 -6.32 15.63 -4.33
CA SER A 144 -5.30 16.29 -3.52
C SER A 144 -4.19 16.98 -4.33
N MET A 145 -4.08 16.69 -5.64
CA MET A 145 -3.11 17.31 -6.56
C MET A 145 -3.66 18.56 -7.24
N GLN A 146 -4.96 18.82 -7.11
CA GLN A 146 -5.59 20.01 -7.66
C GLN A 146 -5.22 21.23 -6.79
N PRO A 147 -4.98 22.40 -7.41
CA PRO A 147 -4.57 23.62 -6.72
C PRO A 147 -5.66 24.23 -5.83
#